data_AF-D3HA56-F1
#
_entry.id   AF-D3HA56-F1
#
_cell.length_a   1.000
_cell.length_b   1.000
_cell.length_c   1.000
_cell.angle_alpha   90.00
_cell.angle_beta   90.00
_cell.angle_gamma   90.00
#
_symmetry.space_group_name_H-M   'P 1'
#
loop_
_entity.id
_entity.type
_entity.pdbx_description
1 polymer ?
#
loop_
_entity_poly.entity_id
_entity_poly.type
_entity_poly.pdbx_seq_one_letter_code
_entity_poly.pdbx_strand_id
1 'polypeptide(L)'
;MIQIFNPSRLTRQPFFGELIRYLDQHEDVILREIKAQFPDVAVDKLMEEYIKAGFILRKNKRYYLNLPMLESLDSLELDQEIFVSEASPIYQALLEQGFETELRNQTNAAILVEKTDFARTKMTLSNYFYKVKHQYPLTEKQQELYDILGDVNPEYALKYMTTFLLKFLKKDQLMQKRRDIFVDSLVVLDYIVQKEDGKYELAIDLDKERLTFYLV
;
A
#
# COMPACT_ATOMS: atom_id res chain seq x y z
N MET A 1 -13.01 -8.82 -14.57
CA MET A 1 -11.73 -9.40 -14.15
C MET A 1 -11.69 -9.39 -12.63
N ILE A 2 -11.07 -10.39 -11.99
CA ILE A 2 -10.86 -10.41 -10.54
C ILE A 2 -9.55 -9.70 -10.22
N GLN A 3 -9.60 -8.71 -9.34
CA GLN A 3 -8.46 -7.98 -8.80
C GLN A 3 -8.11 -8.50 -7.41
N ILE A 4 -6.81 -8.55 -7.13
CA ILE A 4 -6.25 -8.96 -5.84
C ILE A 4 -5.50 -7.76 -5.25
N PHE A 5 -5.89 -7.37 -4.05
CA PHE A 5 -5.18 -6.35 -3.28
C PHE A 5 -4.43 -6.99 -2.11
N ASN A 6 -3.28 -6.41 -1.76
CA ASN A 6 -2.41 -6.88 -0.68
C ASN A 6 -2.12 -8.40 -0.73
N PRO A 7 -1.62 -8.91 -1.87
CA PRO A 7 -1.51 -10.35 -2.07
C PRO A 7 -0.52 -10.98 -1.09
N SER A 8 -0.93 -12.10 -0.51
CA SER A 8 -0.09 -12.99 0.27
C SER A 8 1.02 -13.61 -0.58
N ARG A 9 1.98 -14.27 0.09
CA ARG A 9 3.06 -15.01 -0.60
C ARG A 9 2.53 -16.04 -1.61
N LEU A 10 1.34 -16.59 -1.37
CA LEU A 10 0.75 -17.62 -2.21
C LEU A 10 0.06 -16.99 -3.44
N THR A 11 -0.65 -15.89 -3.27
CA THR A 11 -1.44 -15.24 -4.33
C THR A 11 -0.64 -14.24 -5.17
N ARG A 12 0.50 -13.78 -4.67
CA ARG A 12 1.45 -12.96 -5.44
C ARG A 12 2.22 -13.75 -6.51
N GLN A 13 2.12 -15.07 -6.50
CA GLN A 13 2.78 -15.91 -7.49
C GLN A 13 2.20 -15.63 -8.89
N PRO A 14 3.05 -15.46 -9.93
CA PRO A 14 2.56 -15.20 -11.29
C PRO A 14 1.55 -16.24 -11.78
N PHE A 15 1.79 -17.51 -11.46
CA PHE A 15 0.89 -18.61 -11.83
C PHE A 15 -0.52 -18.46 -11.26
N PHE A 16 -0.68 -17.92 -10.05
CA PHE A 16 -1.99 -17.80 -9.42
C PHE A 16 -2.90 -16.83 -10.18
N GLY A 17 -2.36 -15.68 -10.60
CA GLY A 17 -3.09 -14.72 -11.42
C GLY A 17 -3.51 -15.30 -12.77
N GLU A 18 -2.62 -16.03 -13.43
CA GLU A 18 -2.95 -16.73 -14.70
C GLU A 18 -4.00 -17.83 -14.51
N LEU A 19 -3.88 -18.61 -13.43
CA LEU A 19 -4.83 -19.66 -13.10
C LEU A 19 -6.23 -19.08 -12.84
N ILE A 20 -6.33 -17.97 -12.10
CA ILE A 20 -7.62 -17.31 -11.88
C ILE A 20 -8.25 -16.91 -13.20
N ARG A 21 -7.50 -16.21 -14.08
CA ARG A 21 -8.01 -15.79 -15.38
C ARG A 21 -8.46 -16.98 -16.23
N TYR A 22 -7.73 -18.09 -16.17
CA TYR A 22 -8.08 -19.30 -16.91
C TYR A 22 -9.38 -19.94 -16.39
N LEU A 23 -9.51 -20.13 -15.08
CA LEU A 23 -10.68 -20.74 -14.45
C LEU A 23 -11.93 -19.83 -14.44
N ASP A 24 -11.75 -18.51 -14.52
CA ASP A 24 -12.86 -17.55 -14.68
C ASP A 24 -13.50 -17.63 -16.08
N GLN A 25 -12.76 -18.14 -17.07
CA GLN A 25 -13.21 -18.26 -18.47
C GLN A 25 -13.64 -19.67 -18.88
N HIS A 26 -13.33 -20.68 -18.07
CA HIS A 26 -13.56 -22.08 -18.40
C HIS A 26 -14.28 -22.80 -17.26
N GLU A 27 -15.36 -23.50 -17.60
CA GLU A 27 -16.08 -24.38 -16.69
C GLU A 27 -15.58 -25.82 -16.80
N ASP A 28 -15.77 -26.62 -15.75
CA ASP A 28 -15.43 -28.04 -15.71
C ASP A 28 -13.99 -28.39 -16.13
N VAL A 29 -13.04 -27.56 -15.70
CA VAL A 29 -11.61 -27.75 -16.00
C VAL A 29 -11.03 -28.94 -15.24
N ILE A 30 -10.28 -29.81 -15.94
CA ILE A 30 -9.48 -30.89 -15.33
C ILE A 30 -8.00 -30.54 -15.23
N LEU A 31 -7.31 -31.21 -14.31
CA LEU A 31 -5.87 -31.03 -14.08
C LEU A 31 -5.02 -31.17 -15.36
N ARG A 32 -5.41 -32.07 -16.29
CA ARG A 32 -4.67 -32.26 -17.54
C ARG A 32 -4.73 -31.03 -18.44
N GLU A 33 -5.86 -30.32 -18.46
CA GLU A 33 -6.03 -29.08 -19.23
C GLU A 33 -5.19 -27.96 -18.64
N ILE A 34 -5.21 -27.82 -17.31
CA ILE A 34 -4.35 -26.86 -16.58
C ILE A 34 -2.87 -27.14 -16.90
N LYS A 35 -2.41 -28.39 -16.84
CA LYS A 35 -1.03 -28.75 -17.18
C LYS A 35 -0.67 -28.47 -18.63
N ALA A 36 -1.61 -28.68 -19.55
CA ALA A 36 -1.39 -28.39 -20.97
C ALA A 36 -1.27 -26.87 -21.22
N GLN A 37 -2.06 -26.08 -20.49
CA GLN A 37 -2.01 -24.62 -20.54
C GLN A 37 -0.74 -24.03 -19.90
N PHE A 38 -0.21 -24.70 -18.86
CA PHE A 38 0.93 -24.23 -18.06
C PHE A 38 2.01 -25.32 -17.95
N PRO A 39 2.72 -25.65 -19.06
CA PRO A 39 3.62 -26.80 -19.12
C PRO A 39 4.87 -26.65 -18.24
N ASP A 40 5.38 -25.44 -18.04
CA ASP A 40 6.61 -25.16 -17.30
C ASP A 40 6.39 -24.94 -15.78
N VAL A 41 5.14 -25.10 -15.32
CA VAL A 41 4.76 -24.86 -13.93
C VAL A 41 4.60 -26.19 -13.20
N ALA A 42 5.05 -26.25 -11.95
CA ALA A 42 4.79 -27.38 -11.04
C ALA A 42 3.32 -27.39 -10.57
N VAL A 43 2.39 -27.56 -11.51
CA VAL A 43 0.94 -27.42 -11.31
C VAL A 43 0.43 -28.28 -10.16
N ASP A 44 0.84 -29.56 -10.07
CA ASP A 44 0.34 -30.47 -9.02
C ASP A 44 0.55 -29.89 -7.61
N LYS A 45 1.78 -29.45 -7.32
CA LYS A 45 2.14 -28.90 -6.03
C LYS A 45 1.37 -27.61 -5.72
N LEU A 46 1.31 -26.69 -6.69
CA LEU A 46 0.64 -25.40 -6.49
C LEU A 46 -0.87 -25.55 -6.33
N MET A 47 -1.50 -26.46 -7.07
CA MET A 47 -2.92 -26.75 -6.91
C MET A 47 -3.24 -27.32 -5.52
N GLU A 48 -2.39 -28.18 -4.96
CA GLU A 48 -2.55 -28.65 -3.58
C GLU A 48 -2.44 -27.51 -2.57
N GLU A 49 -1.49 -26.59 -2.75
CA GLU A 49 -1.34 -25.40 -1.90
C GLU A 49 -2.58 -24.49 -1.98
N TYR A 50 -3.11 -24.22 -3.18
CA TYR A 50 -4.29 -23.39 -3.37
C TYR A 50 -5.58 -24.04 -2.86
N ILE A 51 -5.73 -25.36 -3.01
CA ILE A 51 -6.87 -26.09 -2.44
C ILE A 51 -6.82 -26.05 -0.92
N LYS A 52 -5.63 -26.26 -0.33
CA LYS A 52 -5.45 -26.22 1.12
C LYS A 52 -5.73 -24.81 1.68
N ALA A 53 -5.36 -23.77 0.94
CA ALA A 53 -5.67 -22.38 1.28
C ALA A 53 -7.14 -22.01 1.05
N GLY A 54 -7.93 -22.88 0.42
CA GLY A 54 -9.34 -22.66 0.14
C GLY A 54 -9.62 -21.83 -1.10
N PHE A 55 -8.61 -21.34 -1.83
CA PHE A 55 -8.79 -20.52 -3.04
C PHE A 55 -9.33 -21.30 -4.24
N ILE A 56 -9.08 -22.61 -4.27
CA ILE A 56 -9.52 -23.52 -5.33
C ILE A 56 -10.32 -24.66 -4.71
N LEU A 57 -11.47 -24.96 -5.29
CA LEU A 57 -12.26 -26.13 -4.94
C LEU A 57 -12.03 -27.24 -5.96
N ARG A 58 -11.75 -28.45 -5.47
CA ARG A 58 -11.72 -29.66 -6.30
C ARG A 58 -12.94 -30.52 -6.02
N LYS A 59 -13.80 -30.72 -7.02
CA LYS A 59 -15.00 -31.57 -6.92
C LYS A 59 -15.11 -32.44 -8.16
N ASN A 60 -15.32 -33.75 -7.99
CA ASN A 60 -15.47 -34.70 -9.12
C ASN A 60 -14.33 -34.63 -10.17
N LYS A 61 -13.08 -34.42 -9.70
CA LYS A 61 -11.87 -34.21 -10.54
C LYS A 61 -11.87 -32.91 -11.36
N ARG A 62 -12.84 -32.02 -11.15
CA ARG A 62 -12.93 -30.68 -11.72
C ARG A 62 -12.43 -29.64 -10.72
N TYR A 63 -11.87 -28.55 -11.22
CA TYR A 63 -11.29 -27.46 -10.43
C TYR A 63 -12.07 -26.18 -10.68
N TYR A 64 -12.43 -25.50 -9.59
CA TYR A 64 -13.24 -24.29 -9.60
C TYR A 64 -12.60 -23.22 -8.72
N LEU A 65 -12.83 -21.95 -9.04
CA LEU A 65 -12.51 -20.85 -8.14
C LEU A 65 -13.37 -20.94 -6.88
N ASN A 66 -12.74 -20.72 -5.73
CA ASN A 66 -13.38 -20.63 -4.42
C ASN A 66 -12.79 -19.47 -3.63
N LEU A 67 -12.63 -18.33 -4.31
CA LEU A 67 -12.04 -17.14 -3.71
C LEU A 67 -13.02 -16.52 -2.70
N PRO A 68 -12.54 -16.07 -1.53
CA PRO A 68 -13.35 -15.30 -0.60
C PRO A 68 -13.54 -13.89 -1.16
N MET A 69 -14.53 -13.74 -2.05
CA MET A 69 -14.83 -12.46 -2.70
C MET A 69 -15.28 -11.43 -1.67
N LEU A 70 -14.85 -10.18 -1.87
CA LEU A 70 -15.28 -9.05 -1.06
C LEU A 70 -16.74 -8.74 -1.38
N GLU A 71 -17.62 -8.94 -0.39
CA GLU A 71 -19.06 -8.73 -0.49
C GLU A 71 -19.56 -7.48 0.28
N SER A 72 -18.76 -6.94 1.21
CA SER A 72 -19.06 -5.71 1.95
C SER A 72 -17.77 -4.98 2.37
N LEU A 73 -17.88 -3.68 2.64
CA LEU A 73 -16.82 -2.83 3.17
C LEU A 73 -16.89 -2.63 4.70
N ASP A 74 -17.95 -3.10 5.36
CA ASP A 74 -18.24 -2.78 6.77
C ASP A 74 -17.13 -3.21 7.75
N SER A 75 -16.37 -4.23 7.39
CA SER A 75 -15.26 -4.77 8.19
C SER A 75 -13.94 -4.78 7.41
N LEU A 76 -13.80 -3.92 6.40
CA LEU A 76 -12.60 -3.85 5.60
C LEU A 76 -11.46 -3.18 6.39
N GLU A 77 -10.40 -3.94 6.65
CA GLU A 77 -9.20 -3.42 7.28
C GLU A 77 -8.17 -3.01 6.22
N LEU A 78 -7.49 -1.88 6.44
CA LEU A 78 -6.37 -1.48 5.59
C LEU A 78 -5.29 -2.58 5.62
N ASP A 79 -4.73 -2.90 4.44
CA ASP A 79 -3.75 -3.98 4.21
C ASP A 79 -4.31 -5.42 4.22
N GLN A 80 -5.62 -5.60 4.37
CA GLN A 80 -6.26 -6.90 4.21
C GLN A 80 -6.10 -7.44 2.78
N GLU A 81 -5.80 -8.74 2.65
CA GLU A 81 -5.86 -9.44 1.36
C GLU A 81 -7.32 -9.60 0.96
N ILE A 82 -7.69 -9.06 -0.20
CA ILE A 82 -9.06 -9.13 -0.73
C ILE A 82 -9.06 -9.53 -2.20
N PHE A 83 -10.18 -10.14 -2.61
CA PHE A 83 -10.49 -10.50 -3.99
C PHE A 83 -11.77 -9.78 -4.39
N VAL A 84 -11.72 -8.99 -5.44
CA VAL A 84 -12.88 -8.20 -5.87
C VAL A 84 -13.02 -8.25 -7.38
N SER A 85 -14.24 -8.44 -7.86
CA SER A 85 -14.52 -8.36 -9.29
C SER A 85 -14.67 -6.90 -9.70
N GLU A 86 -13.97 -6.47 -10.75
CA GLU A 86 -14.10 -5.12 -11.30
C GLU A 86 -15.53 -4.77 -11.75
N ALA A 87 -16.33 -5.80 -12.06
CA ALA A 87 -17.73 -5.63 -12.45
C ALA A 87 -18.67 -5.45 -11.25
N SER A 88 -18.18 -5.63 -10.01
CA SER A 88 -18.98 -5.48 -8.79
C SER A 88 -19.14 -4.00 -8.41
N PRO A 89 -20.33 -3.57 -7.94
CA PRO A 89 -20.50 -2.24 -7.35
C PRO A 89 -19.55 -1.97 -6.17
N ILE A 90 -19.17 -3.03 -5.44
CA ILE A 90 -18.24 -2.94 -4.30
C ILE A 90 -16.87 -2.46 -4.74
N TYR A 91 -16.45 -2.78 -5.97
CA TYR A 91 -15.15 -2.32 -6.49
C TYR A 91 -15.10 -0.80 -6.58
N GLN A 92 -16.17 -0.15 -7.06
CA GLN A 92 -16.22 1.31 -7.12
C GLN A 92 -16.25 1.92 -5.72
N ALA A 93 -17.07 1.38 -4.82
CA ALA A 93 -17.12 1.82 -3.43
C ALA A 93 -15.75 1.66 -2.72
N LEU A 94 -15.01 0.58 -3.01
CA LEU A 94 -13.66 0.35 -2.49
C LEU A 94 -12.67 1.42 -2.95
N LEU A 95 -12.74 1.85 -4.23
CA LEU A 95 -11.87 2.89 -4.76
C LEU A 95 -12.14 4.27 -4.14
N GLU A 96 -13.39 4.53 -3.76
CA GLU A 96 -13.81 5.77 -3.08
C GLU A 96 -13.55 5.73 -1.57
N GLN A 97 -13.33 4.55 -0.99
CA GLN A 97 -13.09 4.39 0.44
C GLN A 97 -11.74 5.00 0.85
N GLY A 98 -11.82 5.97 1.77
CA GLY A 98 -10.66 6.57 2.43
C GLY A 98 -10.27 5.82 3.70
N PHE A 99 -8.97 5.70 3.92
CA PHE A 99 -8.38 5.17 5.14
C PHE A 99 -7.47 6.22 5.76
N GLU A 100 -7.24 6.11 7.07
CA GLU A 100 -6.32 6.94 7.81
C GLU A 100 -5.16 6.08 8.32
N THR A 101 -3.95 6.62 8.24
CA THR A 101 -2.75 5.97 8.77
C THR A 101 -2.04 6.90 9.72
N GLU A 102 -1.51 6.32 10.80
CA GLU A 102 -0.69 7.04 11.78
C GLU A 102 0.76 6.57 11.70
N LEU A 103 1.68 7.52 11.52
CA LEU A 103 3.12 7.28 11.63
C LEU A 103 3.64 7.88 12.92
N ARG A 104 4.38 7.05 13.66
CA ARG A 104 4.99 7.37 14.96
C ARG A 104 6.44 6.89 14.97
N ASN A 105 7.23 7.48 15.85
CA ASN A 105 8.59 7.03 16.14
C ASN A 105 8.78 6.90 17.66
N GLN A 106 9.86 6.26 18.09
CA GLN A 106 10.19 6.03 19.50
C GLN A 106 10.92 7.22 20.15
N THR A 107 11.39 8.21 19.37
CA THR A 107 12.21 9.31 19.87
C THR A 107 11.38 10.48 20.40
N ASN A 108 10.22 10.75 19.79
CA ASN A 108 9.34 11.84 20.20
C ASN A 108 7.86 11.43 20.05
N ALA A 109 6.98 12.25 20.63
CA ALA A 109 5.54 11.97 20.67
C ALA A 109 4.78 12.50 19.44
N ALA A 110 5.46 12.94 18.38
CA ALA A 110 4.77 13.46 17.20
C ALA A 110 4.05 12.33 16.44
N ILE A 111 2.88 12.65 15.92
CA ILE A 111 2.04 11.74 15.15
C ILE A 111 1.81 12.37 13.78
N LEU A 112 2.13 11.66 12.71
CA LEU A 112 1.75 12.08 11.36
C LEU A 112 0.52 11.27 10.96
N VAL A 113 -0.58 11.96 10.71
CA VAL A 113 -1.85 11.38 10.27
C VAL A 113 -2.00 11.67 8.78
N GLU A 114 -2.14 10.61 7.99
CA GLU A 114 -2.25 10.71 6.53
C GLU A 114 -3.47 9.94 6.02
N LYS A 115 -4.19 10.53 5.05
CA LYS A 115 -5.27 9.83 4.34
C LYS A 115 -4.74 9.05 3.14
N THR A 116 -5.18 7.81 2.99
CA THR A 116 -4.84 6.94 1.86
C THR A 116 -6.08 6.31 1.22
N ASP A 117 -5.95 5.88 -0.03
CA ASP A 117 -6.81 4.87 -0.65
C ASP A 117 -6.37 3.45 -0.26
N PHE A 118 -7.24 2.47 -0.47
CA PHE A 118 -6.96 1.06 -0.16
C PHE A 118 -5.77 0.49 -0.95
N ALA A 119 -5.56 0.96 -2.19
CA ALA A 119 -4.49 0.53 -3.06
C ALA A 119 -3.14 1.21 -2.77
N ARG A 120 -3.11 2.13 -1.78
CA ARG A 120 -1.94 2.91 -1.39
C ARG A 120 -1.28 3.64 -2.56
N THR A 121 -2.09 4.20 -3.43
CA THR A 121 -1.64 4.95 -4.62
C THR A 121 -1.36 6.42 -4.33
N LYS A 122 -1.97 6.99 -3.28
CA LYS A 122 -1.68 8.35 -2.83
C LYS A 122 -0.22 8.54 -2.43
N MET A 123 0.27 9.76 -2.67
CA MET A 123 1.64 10.19 -2.33
C MET A 123 1.72 10.55 -0.85
N THR A 124 1.85 9.54 -0.01
CA THR A 124 2.00 9.67 1.44
C THR A 124 3.23 8.92 1.92
N LEU A 125 3.80 9.33 3.05
CA LEU A 125 4.97 8.71 3.64
C LEU A 125 4.67 7.26 4.08
N SER A 126 3.46 7.02 4.59
CA SER A 126 2.94 5.70 4.97
C SER A 126 2.90 4.75 3.77
N ASN A 127 2.38 5.21 2.63
CA ASN A 127 2.31 4.42 1.41
C ASN A 127 3.69 4.14 0.83
N TYR A 128 4.57 5.14 0.85
CA TYR A 128 5.95 4.98 0.43
C TYR A 128 6.66 3.88 1.23
N PHE A 129 6.67 3.98 2.56
CA PHE A 129 7.33 2.98 3.41
C PHE A 129 6.70 1.59 3.27
N TYR A 130 5.36 1.52 3.14
CA TYR A 130 4.67 0.26 2.91
C TYR A 130 5.14 -0.41 1.62
N LYS A 131 5.18 0.32 0.51
CA LYS A 131 5.58 -0.23 -0.79
C LYS A 131 7.06 -0.61 -0.85
N VAL A 132 7.95 0.21 -0.29
CA VAL A 132 9.38 -0.11 -0.21
C VAL A 132 9.60 -1.40 0.58
N LYS A 133 8.95 -1.55 1.74
CA LYS A 133 9.04 -2.76 2.58
C LYS A 133 8.58 -4.03 1.85
N HIS A 134 7.52 -3.93 1.05
CA HIS A 134 6.94 -5.08 0.34
C HIS A 134 7.47 -5.25 -1.09
N GLN A 135 8.42 -4.41 -1.52
CA GLN A 135 8.95 -4.38 -2.89
C GLN A 135 7.84 -4.27 -3.94
N TYR A 136 6.84 -3.43 -3.66
CA TYR A 136 5.78 -3.12 -4.62
C TYR A 136 6.25 -2.02 -5.58
N PRO A 137 5.72 -2.00 -6.83
CA PRO A 137 6.01 -0.92 -7.77
C PRO A 137 5.65 0.45 -7.18
N LEU A 138 6.60 1.38 -7.25
CA LEU A 138 6.41 2.78 -6.89
C LEU A 138 5.74 3.53 -8.05
N THR A 139 4.93 4.54 -7.72
CA THR A 139 4.46 5.52 -8.72
C THR A 139 5.61 6.48 -9.07
N GLU A 140 5.46 7.26 -10.15
CA GLU A 140 6.48 8.26 -10.54
C GLU A 140 6.82 9.23 -9.40
N LYS A 141 5.80 9.77 -8.71
CA LYS A 141 6.01 10.63 -7.54
C LYS A 141 6.69 9.91 -6.38
N GLN A 142 6.33 8.65 -6.12
CA GLN A 142 6.99 7.86 -5.09
C GLN A 142 8.45 7.55 -5.43
N GLN A 143 8.78 7.49 -6.72
CA GLN A 143 10.15 7.35 -7.19
C GLN A 143 10.98 8.61 -6.90
N GLU A 144 10.42 9.81 -7.07
CA GLU A 144 11.11 11.06 -6.69
C GLU A 144 11.49 11.07 -5.20
N LEU A 145 10.59 10.57 -4.33
CA LEU A 145 10.89 10.41 -2.90
C LEU A 145 11.95 9.34 -2.65
N TYR A 146 11.92 8.24 -3.40
CA TYR A 146 12.95 7.20 -3.32
C TYR A 146 14.34 7.71 -3.72
N ASP A 147 14.43 8.59 -4.71
CA ASP A 147 15.71 9.16 -5.14
C ASP A 147 16.34 10.08 -4.07
N ILE A 148 15.53 10.59 -3.13
CA ILE A 148 15.96 11.41 -1.99
C ILE A 148 16.28 10.53 -0.76
N LEU A 149 15.38 9.62 -0.39
CA LEU A 149 15.46 8.85 0.85
C LEU A 149 16.12 7.47 0.70
N GLY A 150 16.01 6.85 -0.47
CA GLY A 150 16.36 5.45 -0.69
C GLY A 150 15.59 4.49 0.22
N ASP A 151 16.19 3.35 0.51
CA ASP A 151 15.67 2.32 1.42
C ASP A 151 15.89 2.65 2.90
N VAL A 152 15.78 3.93 3.28
CA VAL A 152 15.97 4.37 4.65
C VAL A 152 15.01 3.67 5.61
N ASN A 153 15.52 3.34 6.79
CA ASN A 153 14.70 2.80 7.85
C ASN A 153 13.61 3.81 8.28
N PRO A 154 12.31 3.42 8.32
CA PRO A 154 11.22 4.34 8.65
C PRO A 154 11.35 5.01 10.02
N GLU A 155 11.79 4.28 11.04
CA GLU A 155 11.99 4.83 12.40
C GLU A 155 13.06 5.94 12.40
N TYR A 156 14.15 5.72 11.65
CA TYR A 156 15.21 6.71 11.49
C TYR A 156 14.70 7.94 10.74
N ALA A 157 14.04 7.77 9.59
CA ALA A 157 13.52 8.88 8.82
C ALA A 157 12.49 9.71 9.63
N LEU A 158 11.54 9.04 10.27
CA LEU A 158 10.50 9.68 11.08
C LEU A 158 11.11 10.48 12.23
N LYS A 159 12.14 9.95 12.91
CA LYS A 159 12.85 10.70 13.95
C LYS A 159 13.32 12.07 13.44
N TYR A 160 13.99 12.16 12.29
CA TYR A 160 14.53 13.45 11.82
C TYR A 160 13.43 14.36 11.28
N MET A 161 12.49 13.82 10.50
CA MET A 161 11.35 14.55 9.94
C MET A 161 10.49 15.18 11.05
N THR A 162 10.04 14.37 12.01
CA THR A 162 9.20 14.86 13.12
C THR A 162 9.97 15.80 14.05
N THR A 163 11.28 15.59 14.27
CA THR A 163 12.13 16.53 15.04
C THR A 163 12.18 17.90 14.36
N PHE A 164 12.19 17.97 13.03
CA PHE A 164 12.10 19.22 12.31
C PHE A 164 10.70 19.84 12.45
N LEU A 165 9.64 19.06 12.20
CA LEU A 165 8.26 19.52 12.27
C LEU A 165 7.87 20.06 13.66
N LEU A 166 8.32 19.43 14.75
CA LEU A 166 8.04 19.88 16.12
C LEU A 166 8.59 21.28 16.43
N LYS A 167 9.54 21.81 15.64
CA LYS A 167 10.00 23.20 15.79
C LYS A 167 8.89 24.21 15.47
N PHE A 168 7.89 23.84 14.65
CA PHE A 168 6.74 24.68 14.33
C PHE A 168 5.79 24.92 15.53
N LEU A 169 5.94 24.17 16.62
CA LEU A 169 5.21 24.46 17.86
C LEU A 169 5.56 25.86 18.42
N LYS A 170 6.79 26.32 18.17
CA LYS A 170 7.35 27.56 18.75
C LYS A 170 7.56 28.67 17.73
N LYS A 171 7.57 28.36 16.43
CA LYS A 171 7.89 29.31 15.35
C LYS A 171 7.01 29.01 14.15
N ASP A 172 6.51 30.04 13.48
CA ASP A 172 5.69 29.84 12.28
C ASP A 172 6.55 29.62 11.02
N GLN A 173 7.82 30.07 11.05
CA GLN A 173 8.78 29.93 9.96
C GLN A 173 10.11 29.34 10.45
N LEU A 174 10.68 28.43 9.67
CA LEU A 174 11.98 27.80 9.94
C LEU A 174 12.98 28.07 8.81
N MET A 175 14.26 28.18 9.13
CA MET A 175 15.34 28.22 8.14
C MET A 175 16.24 27.02 8.32
N GLN A 176 16.73 26.47 7.21
CA GLN A 176 17.72 25.42 7.22
C GLN A 176 18.98 25.88 6.47
N LYS A 177 20.13 25.86 7.16
CA LYS A 177 21.41 26.36 6.62
C LYS A 177 22.13 25.36 5.71
N ARG A 178 21.83 24.07 5.87
CA ARG A 178 22.46 22.96 5.13
C ARG A 178 21.37 22.11 4.52
N ARG A 179 21.61 21.56 3.33
CA ARG A 179 20.68 20.61 2.72
C ARG A 179 20.45 19.43 3.66
N ASP A 180 19.19 19.03 3.80
CA ASP A 180 18.76 17.95 4.69
C ASP A 180 17.70 17.14 3.95
N ILE A 181 18.04 15.90 3.58
CA ILE A 181 17.17 15.03 2.77
C ILE A 181 15.82 14.77 3.43
N PHE A 182 15.73 14.83 4.76
CA PHE A 182 14.48 14.65 5.48
C PHE A 182 13.58 15.88 5.35
N VAL A 183 14.18 17.08 5.30
CA VAL A 183 13.44 18.32 5.03
C VAL A 183 13.04 18.38 3.56
N ASP A 184 13.94 18.03 2.64
CA ASP A 184 13.65 17.95 1.20
C ASP A 184 12.46 16.99 0.93
N SER A 185 12.43 15.85 1.62
CA SER A 185 11.34 14.88 1.54
C SER A 185 10.01 15.42 2.05
N LEU A 186 10.03 16.20 3.13
CA LEU A 186 8.82 16.86 3.66
C LEU A 186 8.25 17.90 2.67
N VAL A 187 9.10 18.53 1.85
CA VAL A 187 8.65 19.41 0.77
C VAL A 187 7.99 18.60 -0.34
N VAL A 188 8.61 17.50 -0.78
CA VAL A 188 8.05 16.61 -1.83
C VAL A 188 6.71 15.99 -1.42
N LEU A 189 6.53 15.74 -0.11
CA LEU A 189 5.32 15.19 0.48
C LEU A 189 4.29 16.27 0.89
N ASP A 190 4.52 17.54 0.55
CA ASP A 190 3.64 18.66 0.86
C ASP A 190 3.35 18.87 2.36
N TYR A 191 4.22 18.38 3.26
CA TYR A 191 4.15 18.68 4.70
C TYR A 191 4.52 20.14 4.98
N ILE A 192 5.49 20.65 4.21
CA ILE A 192 6.03 22.01 4.35
C ILE A 192 6.22 22.61 2.96
N VAL A 193 6.15 23.93 2.86
CA VAL A 193 6.46 24.67 1.64
C VAL A 193 7.69 25.55 1.87
N GLN A 194 8.60 25.57 0.90
CA GLN A 194 9.71 26.52 0.89
C GLN A 194 9.28 27.82 0.21
N LYS A 195 9.41 28.95 0.90
CA LYS A 195 9.17 30.29 0.38
C LYS A 195 10.39 30.83 -0.37
N GLU A 196 10.17 31.89 -1.15
CA GLU A 196 11.22 32.57 -1.94
C GLU A 196 12.39 33.09 -1.09
N ASP A 197 12.15 33.43 0.18
CA ASP A 197 13.18 33.87 1.12
C ASP A 197 13.98 32.70 1.75
N GLY A 198 13.73 31.47 1.29
CA GLY A 198 14.38 30.24 1.74
C GLY A 198 13.84 29.69 3.06
N LYS A 199 12.81 30.31 3.65
CA LYS A 199 12.16 29.80 4.86
C LYS A 199 11.11 28.73 4.53
N TYR A 200 10.89 27.84 5.48
CA TYR A 200 9.88 26.81 5.43
C TYR A 200 8.69 27.20 6.31
N GLU A 201 7.50 26.98 5.79
CA GLU A 201 6.23 27.08 6.50
C GLU A 201 5.51 25.73 6.48
N LEU A 202 4.75 25.45 7.53
CA LEU A 202 3.92 24.25 7.59
C LEU A 202 2.76 24.39 6.59
N ALA A 203 2.57 23.38 5.73
CA ALA A 203 1.51 23.35 4.72
C ALA A 203 0.30 22.50 5.16
N ILE A 204 0.41 21.85 6.32
CA ILE A 204 -0.58 20.93 6.89
C ILE A 204 -1.07 21.41 8.25
N ASP A 205 -2.17 20.84 8.72
CA ASP A 205 -2.75 21.19 10.02
C ASP A 205 -1.93 20.60 11.18
N LEU A 206 -1.82 21.36 12.27
CA LEU A 206 -1.10 20.98 13.48
C LEU A 206 -1.97 21.15 14.73
N ASP A 207 -2.27 20.03 15.38
CA ASP A 207 -2.74 20.00 16.76
C ASP A 207 -1.54 20.07 17.72
N LYS A 208 -1.33 21.25 18.32
CA LYS A 208 -0.21 21.51 19.24
C LYS A 208 -0.33 20.77 20.57
N GLU A 209 -1.54 20.41 21.00
CA GLU A 209 -1.75 19.71 22.27
C GLU A 209 -1.43 18.23 22.13
N ARG A 210 -1.88 17.62 21.03
CA ARG A 210 -1.66 16.20 20.73
C ARG A 210 -0.34 15.93 20.01
N LEU A 211 0.34 16.97 19.52
CA LEU A 211 1.52 16.89 18.67
C LEU A 211 1.23 16.12 17.37
N THR A 212 0.04 16.34 16.82
CA THR A 212 -0.47 15.63 15.65
C THR A 212 -0.47 16.54 14.43
N PHE A 213 0.07 16.03 13.33
CA PHE A 213 0.16 16.68 12.03
C PHE A 213 -0.76 15.97 11.04
N TYR A 214 -1.69 16.68 10.40
CA TYR A 214 -2.71 16.09 9.54
C TYR A 214 -2.49 16.45 8.07
N LEU A 215 -2.11 15.45 7.27
CA LEU A 215 -2.06 15.53 5.81
C LEU A 215 -3.41 15.07 5.24
N VAL A 216 -4.22 16.05 4.81
CA VAL A 216 -5.62 15.85 4.36
C VAL A 216 -5.70 15.56 2.87
#